data_AF-A0A929ID54-F1
#
_entry.id   AF-A0A929ID54-F1
#
_cell.length_a   1.000
_cell.length_b   1.000
_cell.length_c   1.000
_cell.angle_alpha   90.00
_cell.angle_beta   90.00
_cell.angle_gamma   90.00
#
_symmetry.space_group_name_H-M   'P 1'
#
loop_
_entity.id
_entity.type
_entity.pdbx_description
1 polymer ?
#
loop_
_entity_poly.entity_id
_entity_poly.type
_entity_poly.pdbx_seq_one_letter_code
_entity_poly.pdbx_strand_id
1 'polypeptide(L)'
;MKSLIKDNPLGIGLLGIVAVLLLITLLLPVFSGGIPEVEAESDAVLAINAGDITEISPLEPMAKFVVIKQRPLFNEDRKPVDVIGAGSDHGDELPVEDEIADNPLDADLTGVVITKTQRIAILWDQTAKTTIRVSQGNRLDGELSNWSLEKVEARKVMLKNQQGKKAELELVVFTASLGSPPSAKAKTRGSTAGQALKKDTQKKPAGKAATTQADAGKAQNKPMTAADFMRVNLEKRKAARAAQQENTSSTKKAVDK
;
A
#
# COMPACT_ATOMS: atom_id res chain seq x y z
N MET A 1 -57.85 21.65 -7.63
CA MET A 1 -56.64 21.00 -8.22
C MET A 1 -56.86 20.34 -9.59
N LYS A 2 -58.10 20.11 -10.08
CA LYS A 2 -58.35 19.46 -11.38
C LYS A 2 -58.15 20.36 -12.62
N SER A 3 -57.97 21.67 -12.47
CA SER A 3 -57.84 22.59 -13.62
C SER A 3 -56.41 22.84 -14.07
N LEU A 4 -55.38 22.52 -13.27
CA LEU A 4 -53.99 22.86 -13.60
C LEU A 4 -53.32 21.89 -14.60
N ILE A 5 -53.89 20.69 -14.78
CA ILE A 5 -53.33 19.63 -15.63
C ILE A 5 -53.85 19.72 -17.07
N LYS A 6 -55.01 20.35 -17.29
CA LYS A 6 -55.71 20.29 -18.59
C LYS A 6 -55.11 21.24 -19.64
N ASP A 7 -54.44 22.30 -19.20
CA ASP A 7 -53.89 23.34 -20.09
C ASP A 7 -52.37 23.22 -20.30
N ASN A 8 -51.71 22.24 -19.68
CA ASN A 8 -50.26 22.05 -19.80
C ASN A 8 -49.93 20.79 -20.64
N PRO A 9 -49.53 20.94 -21.92
CA PRO A 9 -49.20 19.80 -22.77
C PRO A 9 -48.02 18.98 -22.22
N LEU A 10 -47.09 19.63 -21.50
CA LEU A 10 -46.01 18.91 -20.81
C LEU A 10 -46.53 18.07 -19.64
N GLY A 11 -47.56 18.53 -18.92
CA GLY A 11 -48.14 17.79 -17.80
C GLY A 11 -48.86 16.52 -18.25
N ILE A 12 -49.57 16.60 -19.38
CA ILE A 12 -50.23 15.44 -20.01
C ILE A 12 -49.19 14.45 -20.55
N GLY A 13 -48.11 14.95 -21.18
CA GLY A 13 -47.00 14.12 -21.64
C GLY A 13 -46.28 13.38 -20.51
N LEU A 14 -45.97 14.09 -19.42
CA LEU A 14 -45.35 13.49 -18.24
C LEU A 14 -46.25 12.43 -17.58
N LEU A 15 -47.55 12.71 -17.46
CA LEU A 15 -48.51 11.76 -16.88
C LEU A 15 -48.60 10.47 -17.73
N GLY A 16 -48.54 10.59 -19.05
CA GLY A 16 -48.46 9.45 -19.96
C GLY A 16 -47.20 8.60 -19.74
N ILE A 17 -46.03 9.25 -19.63
CA ILE A 17 -44.76 8.56 -19.38
C ILE A 17 -44.76 7.85 -18.02
N VAL A 18 -45.28 8.50 -16.97
CA VAL A 18 -45.39 7.90 -15.64
C VAL A 18 -46.34 6.69 -15.65
N ALA A 19 -47.46 6.78 -16.35
CA ALA A 19 -48.39 5.65 -16.49
C ALA A 19 -47.75 4.46 -17.23
N VAL A 20 -46.97 4.72 -18.28
CA VAL A 20 -46.23 3.68 -19.02
C VAL A 20 -45.13 3.06 -18.16
N LEU A 21 -44.37 3.85 -17.39
CA LEU A 21 -43.35 3.33 -16.49
C LEU A 21 -43.95 2.44 -15.40
N LEU A 22 -45.09 2.84 -14.81
CA LEU A 22 -45.78 1.98 -13.85
C LEU A 22 -46.24 0.66 -14.47
N LEU A 23 -46.77 0.71 -15.70
CA LEU A 23 -47.18 -0.50 -16.42
C LEU A 23 -45.99 -1.43 -16.73
N ILE A 24 -44.83 -0.87 -17.08
CA ILE A 24 -43.59 -1.63 -17.26
C ILE A 24 -43.15 -2.27 -15.95
N THR A 25 -43.17 -1.54 -14.83
CA THR A 25 -42.78 -2.11 -13.52
C THR A 25 -43.67 -3.28 -13.09
N LEU A 26 -44.96 -3.24 -13.46
CA LEU A 26 -45.90 -4.32 -13.18
C LEU A 26 -45.65 -5.56 -14.05
N LEU A 27 -45.10 -5.39 -15.25
CA LEU A 27 -44.79 -6.49 -16.19
C LEU A 27 -43.42 -7.14 -15.95
N LEU A 28 -42.46 -6.44 -15.32
CA LEU A 28 -41.14 -6.99 -14.98
C LEU A 28 -41.16 -8.34 -14.23
N PRO A 29 -42.00 -8.57 -13.19
CA PRO A 29 -42.01 -9.85 -12.48
C PRO A 29 -42.55 -11.03 -13.31
N VAL A 30 -43.23 -10.77 -14.44
CA VAL A 30 -43.74 -11.83 -15.33
C VAL A 30 -42.65 -12.38 -16.25
N PHE A 31 -41.65 -11.56 -16.59
CA PHE A 31 -40.50 -11.96 -17.42
C PHE A 31 -39.27 -12.35 -16.60
N SER A 32 -39.13 -11.85 -15.37
CA SER A 32 -38.10 -12.24 -14.42
C SER A 32 -38.59 -13.46 -13.63
N GLY A 33 -38.40 -14.67 -14.18
CA GLY A 33 -38.91 -15.94 -13.67
C GLY A 33 -38.71 -16.22 -12.17
N GLY A 34 -39.59 -15.63 -11.34
CA GLY A 34 -39.61 -15.77 -9.89
C GLY A 34 -38.41 -15.10 -9.20
N ILE A 35 -38.67 -14.29 -8.18
CA ILE A 35 -37.71 -14.17 -7.08
C ILE A 35 -37.69 -15.56 -6.42
N PRO A 36 -36.55 -16.29 -6.36
CA PRO A 36 -36.51 -17.49 -5.55
C PRO A 36 -36.85 -17.05 -4.14
N GLU A 37 -37.94 -17.56 -3.60
CA GLU A 37 -38.26 -17.43 -2.20
C GLU A 37 -37.09 -18.07 -1.46
N VAL A 38 -36.26 -17.22 -0.84
CA VAL A 38 -35.22 -17.69 0.07
C VAL A 38 -35.97 -18.11 1.31
N GLU A 39 -36.43 -19.36 1.28
CA GLU A 39 -36.92 -20.08 2.43
C GLU A 39 -35.82 -19.94 3.49
N ALA A 40 -36.13 -19.22 4.58
CA ALA A 40 -35.18 -19.06 5.66
C ALA A 40 -34.79 -20.46 6.11
N GLU A 41 -33.52 -20.83 5.88
CA GLU A 41 -32.97 -22.11 6.29
C GLU A 41 -33.27 -22.26 7.78
N SER A 42 -34.32 -23.04 8.08
CA SER A 42 -34.77 -23.30 9.43
C SER A 42 -33.60 -23.92 10.15
N ASP A 43 -33.05 -23.20 11.14
CA ASP A 43 -31.95 -23.61 12.03
C ASP A 43 -31.48 -25.03 11.72
N ALA A 44 -30.71 -25.17 10.64
CA ALA A 44 -29.97 -26.37 10.38
C ALA A 44 -28.85 -26.28 11.39
N VAL A 45 -29.17 -26.61 12.64
CA VAL A 45 -28.21 -27.05 13.63
C VAL A 45 -27.49 -28.14 12.87
N LEU A 46 -26.29 -27.80 12.40
CA LEU A 46 -25.36 -28.74 11.80
C LEU A 46 -25.26 -29.81 12.85
N ALA A 47 -26.00 -30.91 12.67
CA ALA A 47 -25.81 -32.10 13.44
C ALA A 47 -24.40 -32.50 13.06
N ILE A 48 -23.44 -32.07 13.88
CA ILE A 48 -22.10 -32.59 13.85
C ILE A 48 -22.35 -34.06 14.09
N ASN A 49 -22.33 -34.82 12.99
CA ASN A 49 -22.28 -36.25 13.06
C ASN A 49 -20.94 -36.45 13.75
N ALA A 50 -20.98 -36.60 15.08
CA ALA A 50 -19.89 -37.14 15.84
C ALA A 50 -19.80 -38.57 15.33
N GLY A 51 -19.18 -38.69 14.14
CA GLY A 51 -18.98 -39.94 13.46
C GLY A 51 -18.43 -40.86 14.51
N ASP A 52 -19.12 -41.97 14.69
CA ASP A 52 -18.90 -42.94 15.74
C ASP A 52 -17.39 -43.10 15.97
N ILE A 53 -16.86 -42.48 17.03
CA ILE A 53 -15.42 -42.49 17.35
C ILE A 53 -15.08 -43.84 18.00
N THR A 54 -15.75 -44.90 17.54
CA THR A 54 -15.65 -46.26 18.07
C THR A 54 -14.38 -46.95 17.60
N GLU A 55 -13.68 -46.40 16.61
CA GLU A 55 -12.38 -46.90 16.17
C GLU A 55 -11.32 -45.81 16.22
N ILE A 56 -10.81 -45.55 17.43
CA ILE A 56 -9.54 -44.84 17.60
C ILE A 56 -8.47 -45.76 17.01
N SER A 57 -7.99 -45.46 15.80
CA SER A 57 -6.88 -46.20 15.21
C SER A 57 -5.73 -46.26 16.22
N PRO A 58 -5.17 -47.45 16.50
CA PRO A 58 -4.14 -47.60 17.51
C PRO A 58 -2.97 -46.68 17.16
N LEU A 59 -2.58 -45.85 18.12
CA LEU A 59 -1.45 -44.93 17.98
C LEU A 59 -0.22 -45.72 17.56
N GLU A 60 0.46 -45.24 16.52
CA GLU A 60 1.70 -45.87 16.05
C GLU A 60 2.76 -45.85 17.17
N PRO A 61 3.73 -46.80 17.16
CA PRO A 61 4.76 -46.86 18.19
C PRO A 61 5.49 -45.53 18.37
N MET A 62 5.73 -45.13 19.63
CA MET A 62 6.41 -43.88 20.01
C MET A 62 7.73 -43.62 19.26
N ALA A 63 8.42 -44.69 18.82
CA ALA A 63 9.63 -44.62 18.02
C ALA A 63 9.47 -43.80 16.73
N LYS A 64 8.28 -43.79 16.12
CA LYS A 64 8.00 -43.04 14.89
C LYS A 64 7.93 -41.52 15.10
N PHE A 65 7.72 -41.08 16.34
CA PHE A 65 7.59 -39.67 16.72
C PHE A 65 8.87 -39.09 17.34
N VAL A 66 9.97 -39.85 17.37
CA VAL A 66 11.26 -39.40 17.93
C VAL A 66 11.78 -38.14 17.20
N VAL A 67 11.59 -38.05 15.89
CA VAL A 67 12.01 -36.89 15.07
C VAL A 67 11.34 -35.59 15.54
N ILE A 68 10.07 -35.64 15.97
CA ILE A 68 9.33 -34.48 16.47
C ILE A 68 9.91 -33.99 17.81
N LYS A 69 10.35 -34.91 18.67
CA LYS A 69 11.04 -34.55 19.91
C LYS A 69 12.43 -33.95 19.67
N GLN A 70 13.13 -34.40 18.63
CA GLN A 70 14.46 -33.91 18.29
C GLN A 70 14.43 -32.52 17.63
N ARG A 71 13.30 -32.11 17.06
CA ARG A 71 13.13 -30.82 16.37
C ARG A 71 11.81 -30.17 16.82
N PRO A 72 11.78 -29.56 18.03
CA PRO A 72 10.58 -28.88 18.49
C PRO A 72 10.27 -27.70 17.55
N LEU A 73 9.03 -27.63 17.06
CA LEU A 73 8.54 -26.53 16.21
C LEU A 73 8.56 -25.17 16.93
N PHE A 74 8.58 -25.19 18.25
CA PHE A 74 8.55 -24.00 19.09
C PHE A 74 9.71 -24.04 20.07
N ASN A 75 10.35 -22.91 20.26
CA ASN A 75 11.25 -22.68 21.39
C ASN A 75 10.44 -22.76 22.69
N GLU A 76 11.05 -23.22 23.77
CA GLU A 76 10.41 -23.29 25.09
C GLU A 76 9.87 -21.92 25.54
N ASP A 77 10.65 -20.87 25.25
CA ASP A 77 10.29 -19.49 25.57
C ASP A 77 9.23 -18.90 24.63
N ARG A 78 8.85 -19.61 23.55
CA ARG A 78 7.91 -19.18 22.49
C ARG A 78 8.18 -17.78 21.94
N LYS A 79 9.42 -17.32 22.05
CA LYS A 79 9.88 -16.04 21.53
C LYS A 79 10.50 -16.26 20.15
N PRO A 80 10.36 -15.27 19.25
CA PRO A 80 11.17 -15.22 18.04
C PRO A 80 12.65 -15.36 18.41
N VAL A 81 13.40 -16.18 17.67
CA VAL A 81 14.86 -16.22 17.83
C VAL A 81 15.39 -14.93 17.21
N ASP A 82 16.16 -14.17 17.98
CA ASP A 82 16.92 -13.06 17.42
C ASP A 82 17.97 -13.64 16.47
N VAL A 83 17.71 -13.54 15.16
CA VAL A 83 18.62 -14.01 14.11
C VAL A 83 19.77 -13.02 14.01
N ILE A 84 20.65 -13.00 15.01
CA ILE A 84 21.94 -12.30 14.94
C ILE A 84 22.96 -13.33 14.46
N GLY A 85 23.09 -13.45 13.14
CA GLY A 85 24.26 -14.05 12.51
C GLY A 85 24.49 -15.55 12.73
N ALA A 86 23.45 -16.36 12.93
CA ALA A 86 23.59 -17.81 12.81
C ALA A 86 23.54 -18.17 11.31
N GLY A 87 24.73 -18.44 10.76
CA GLY A 87 24.91 -18.94 9.41
C GLY A 87 23.93 -20.07 9.13
N SER A 88 23.15 -19.85 8.09
CA SER A 88 22.26 -20.79 7.46
C SER A 88 23.04 -22.02 7.00
N ASP A 89 22.82 -23.13 7.69
CA ASP A 89 23.09 -24.49 7.20
C ASP A 89 21.87 -25.05 6.43
N HIS A 90 21.07 -24.15 5.87
CA HIS A 90 20.36 -24.38 4.63
C HIS A 90 21.20 -23.67 3.58
N GLY A 91 21.41 -24.26 2.41
CA GLY A 91 22.25 -23.71 1.34
C GLY A 91 21.78 -22.34 0.87
N ASP A 92 21.99 -21.33 1.70
CA ASP A 92 21.95 -19.93 1.41
C ASP A 92 23.25 -19.66 0.68
N GLU A 93 23.19 -19.89 -0.62
CA GLU A 93 23.73 -18.92 -1.55
C GLU A 93 23.29 -17.55 -1.02
N LEU A 94 24.20 -16.89 -0.31
CA LEU A 94 24.12 -15.48 0.02
C LEU A 94 23.63 -14.79 -1.27
N PRO A 95 22.67 -13.87 -1.21
CA PRO A 95 22.38 -13.05 -2.36
C PRO A 95 23.71 -12.41 -2.72
N VAL A 96 24.29 -12.88 -3.83
CA VAL A 96 25.19 -12.06 -4.61
C VAL A 96 24.45 -10.73 -4.72
N GLU A 97 25.13 -9.66 -4.36
CA GLU A 97 24.69 -8.31 -4.71
C GLU A 97 24.65 -8.32 -6.24
N ASP A 98 23.53 -8.80 -6.79
CA ASP A 98 23.30 -8.88 -8.21
C ASP A 98 23.42 -7.44 -8.66
N GLU A 99 24.49 -7.18 -9.42
CA GLU A 99 24.70 -5.94 -10.13
C GLU A 99 23.35 -5.56 -10.70
N ILE A 100 22.78 -4.44 -10.21
CA ILE A 100 21.47 -3.93 -10.62
C ILE A 100 21.50 -3.95 -12.14
N ALA A 101 20.87 -4.97 -12.73
CA ALA A 101 20.99 -5.24 -14.14
C ALA A 101 20.57 -3.96 -14.84
N ASP A 102 21.44 -3.44 -15.69
CA ASP A 102 21.33 -2.14 -16.34
C ASP A 102 19.96 -2.07 -17.04
N ASN A 103 18.94 -1.57 -16.34
CA ASN A 103 17.57 -1.80 -16.71
C ASN A 103 17.19 -0.74 -17.74
N PRO A 104 16.92 -1.09 -19.00
CA PRO A 104 16.61 -0.11 -20.03
C PRO A 104 15.21 0.52 -19.87
N LEU A 105 14.54 0.26 -18.74
CA LEU A 105 13.17 0.63 -18.45
C LEU A 105 13.08 1.30 -17.07
N ASP A 106 12.62 2.55 -17.01
CA ASP A 106 12.43 3.30 -15.75
C ASP A 106 11.15 2.87 -15.02
N ALA A 107 11.05 1.59 -14.67
CA ALA A 107 9.93 1.04 -13.92
C ALA A 107 10.39 0.01 -12.89
N ASP A 108 9.71 -0.01 -11.74
CA ASP A 108 9.96 -0.97 -10.67
C ASP A 108 8.86 -2.04 -10.65
N LEU A 109 9.22 -3.32 -10.56
CA LEU A 109 8.25 -4.37 -10.31
C LEU A 109 7.84 -4.34 -8.84
N THR A 110 6.58 -4.04 -8.57
CA THR A 110 6.04 -3.92 -7.20
C THR A 110 5.22 -5.12 -6.78
N GLY A 111 4.72 -5.90 -7.75
CA GLY A 111 3.93 -7.09 -7.45
C GLY A 111 3.73 -7.99 -8.66
N VAL A 112 3.53 -9.27 -8.37
CA VAL A 112 3.20 -10.29 -9.36
C VAL A 112 1.98 -11.08 -8.85
N VAL A 113 1.01 -11.30 -9.74
CA VAL A 113 -0.16 -12.13 -9.46
C VAL A 113 -0.18 -13.27 -10.46
N ILE A 114 0.01 -14.50 -9.97
CA ILE A 114 -0.05 -15.73 -10.77
C ILE A 114 -1.26 -16.53 -10.31
N THR A 115 -2.24 -16.71 -11.20
CA THR A 115 -3.36 -17.64 -11.00
C THR A 115 -3.31 -18.74 -12.06
N LYS A 116 -4.21 -19.74 -11.95
CA LYS A 116 -4.35 -20.80 -12.98
C LYS A 116 -4.76 -20.24 -14.35
N THR A 117 -5.46 -19.10 -14.37
CA THR A 117 -6.08 -18.53 -15.58
C THR A 117 -5.35 -17.32 -16.12
N GLN A 118 -4.63 -16.57 -15.28
CA GLN A 118 -3.97 -15.33 -15.68
C GLN A 118 -2.68 -15.06 -14.91
N ARG A 119 -1.76 -14.35 -15.56
CA ARG A 119 -0.53 -13.84 -14.95
C ARG A 119 -0.45 -12.34 -15.18
N ILE A 120 -0.33 -11.59 -14.09
CA ILE A 120 -0.38 -10.13 -14.09
C ILE A 120 0.86 -9.61 -13.39
N ALA A 121 1.51 -8.61 -13.99
CA ALA A 121 2.55 -7.83 -13.36
C ALA A 121 2.00 -6.46 -12.95
N ILE A 122 2.44 -5.99 -11.79
CA ILE A 122 2.14 -4.66 -11.25
C ILE A 122 3.45 -3.88 -11.24
N LEU A 123 3.53 -2.86 -12.07
CA LEU A 123 4.71 -2.03 -12.24
C LEU A 123 4.45 -0.63 -11.69
N TRP A 124 5.47 -0.03 -11.09
CA TRP A 124 5.50 1.37 -10.74
C TRP A 124 6.32 2.12 -11.79
N ASP A 125 5.67 2.99 -12.54
CA ASP A 125 6.33 3.85 -13.52
C ASP A 125 7.02 5.01 -12.77
N GLN A 126 8.35 5.06 -12.84
CA GLN A 126 9.12 6.12 -12.18
C GLN A 126 8.98 7.48 -12.89
N THR A 127 8.60 7.50 -14.16
CA THR A 127 8.40 8.70 -14.97
C THR A 127 7.01 9.30 -14.71
N ALA A 128 5.96 8.49 -14.90
CA ALA A 128 4.58 8.95 -14.72
C ALA A 128 4.11 8.92 -13.26
N LYS A 129 4.92 8.36 -12.33
CA LYS A 129 4.58 8.19 -10.89
C LYS A 129 3.22 7.51 -10.70
N THR A 130 2.95 6.50 -11.52
CA THR A 130 1.68 5.77 -11.54
C THR A 130 1.91 4.27 -11.49
N THR A 131 0.90 3.54 -11.04
CA THR A 131 0.90 2.08 -11.05
C THR A 131 0.24 1.56 -12.32
N ILE A 132 0.94 0.71 -13.05
CA ILE A 132 0.47 0.07 -14.28
C ILE A 132 0.25 -1.41 -13.98
N ARG A 133 -0.90 -1.95 -14.40
CA ARG A 133 -1.20 -3.38 -14.33
C ARG A 133 -1.26 -3.95 -15.73
N VAL A 134 -0.47 -4.98 -16.00
CA VAL A 134 -0.40 -5.59 -17.31
C VAL A 134 -0.48 -7.10 -17.20
N SER A 135 -1.32 -7.71 -18.04
CA SER A 135 -1.42 -9.16 -18.18
C SER A 135 -0.33 -9.67 -19.13
N GLN A 136 0.15 -10.89 -18.91
CA GLN A 136 1.13 -11.50 -19.80
C GLN A 136 0.61 -11.53 -21.25
N GLY A 137 1.47 -11.15 -22.19
CA GLY A 137 1.16 -11.01 -23.61
C GLY A 137 0.61 -9.64 -24.01
N ASN A 138 0.16 -8.82 -23.05
CA ASN A 138 -0.33 -7.48 -23.33
C ASN A 138 0.80 -6.45 -23.34
N ARG A 139 0.52 -5.32 -23.98
CA ARG A 139 1.36 -4.13 -23.93
C ARG A 139 1.13 -3.39 -22.62
N LEU A 140 2.16 -2.70 -22.15
CA LEU A 140 2.04 -1.80 -21.01
C LEU A 140 1.20 -0.59 -21.44
N ASP A 141 0.54 0.04 -20.47
CA ASP A 141 -0.21 1.26 -20.71
C ASP A 141 0.67 2.50 -20.52
N GLY A 142 0.23 3.63 -21.07
CA GLY A 142 0.89 4.93 -20.87
C GLY A 142 2.20 5.08 -21.65
N GLU A 143 3.18 5.75 -21.01
CA GLU A 143 4.47 6.10 -21.62
C GLU A 143 5.29 4.85 -21.96
N LEU A 144 5.05 3.74 -21.25
CA LEU A 144 5.74 2.46 -21.45
C LEU A 144 5.08 1.57 -22.51
N SER A 145 4.17 2.09 -23.33
CA SER A 145 3.40 1.33 -24.34
C SER A 145 4.22 0.71 -25.49
N ASN A 146 5.48 1.13 -25.61
CA ASN A 146 6.49 0.48 -26.45
C ASN A 146 6.98 -0.86 -25.87
N TRP A 147 6.64 -1.18 -24.62
CA TRP A 147 6.96 -2.44 -23.95
C TRP A 147 5.76 -3.38 -23.87
N SER A 148 6.04 -4.67 -23.93
CA SER A 148 5.08 -5.76 -23.79
C SER A 148 5.58 -6.79 -22.79
N LEU A 149 4.66 -7.36 -22.02
CA LEU A 149 4.99 -8.36 -21.01
C LEU A 149 5.13 -9.74 -21.66
N GLU A 150 6.36 -10.25 -21.78
CA GLU A 150 6.65 -11.55 -22.43
C GLU A 150 6.40 -12.71 -21.46
N LYS A 151 6.96 -12.62 -20.24
CA LYS A 151 6.92 -13.70 -19.24
C LYS A 151 6.81 -13.14 -17.84
N VAL A 152 6.00 -13.80 -17.02
CA VAL A 152 5.83 -13.50 -15.58
C VAL A 152 6.25 -14.70 -14.76
N GLU A 153 7.19 -14.49 -13.85
CA GLU A 153 7.67 -15.46 -12.87
C GLU A 153 7.45 -14.96 -11.44
N ALA A 154 7.70 -15.80 -10.43
CA ALA A 154 7.32 -15.51 -9.05
C ALA A 154 7.93 -14.21 -8.49
N ARG A 155 9.15 -13.86 -8.90
CA ARG A 155 9.89 -12.68 -8.41
C ARG A 155 10.47 -11.81 -9.53
N LYS A 156 10.17 -12.13 -10.79
CA LYS A 156 10.74 -11.45 -11.94
C LYS A 156 9.81 -11.42 -13.13
N VAL A 157 9.97 -10.42 -13.98
CA VAL A 157 9.22 -10.29 -15.22
C VAL A 157 10.15 -9.99 -16.38
N MET A 158 9.87 -10.61 -17.52
CA MET A 158 10.57 -10.32 -18.77
C MET A 158 9.66 -9.45 -19.64
N LEU A 159 10.16 -8.28 -20.01
CA LEU A 159 9.51 -7.38 -20.95
C LEU A 159 10.26 -7.36 -22.27
N LYS A 160 9.51 -7.17 -23.35
CA LYS A 160 10.03 -7.03 -24.71
C LYS A 160 9.54 -5.72 -25.32
N ASN A 161 10.48 -4.92 -25.83
CA ASN A 161 10.20 -3.73 -26.60
C ASN A 161 9.80 -4.11 -28.04
N GLN A 162 9.05 -3.25 -28.74
CA GLN A 162 8.77 -3.38 -30.17
C GLN A 162 10.04 -3.49 -31.04
N GLN A 163 11.16 -2.91 -30.59
CA GLN A 163 12.47 -3.04 -31.25
C GLN A 163 13.20 -4.37 -30.96
N GLY A 164 12.59 -5.27 -30.19
CA GLY A 164 13.15 -6.58 -29.85
C GLY A 164 14.09 -6.61 -28.65
N LYS A 165 14.38 -5.45 -28.02
CA LYS A 165 15.13 -5.39 -26.76
C LYS A 165 14.35 -6.05 -25.63
N LYS A 166 15.05 -6.78 -24.75
CA LYS A 166 14.49 -7.41 -23.56
C LYS A 166 14.92 -6.67 -22.31
N ALA A 167 14.01 -6.54 -21.34
CA ALA A 167 14.28 -6.01 -20.01
C ALA A 167 13.83 -7.04 -18.97
N GLU A 168 14.67 -7.28 -17.97
CA GLU A 168 14.36 -8.15 -16.84
C GLU A 168 14.20 -7.27 -15.61
N LEU A 169 13.01 -7.30 -15.01
CA LEU A 169 12.71 -6.53 -13.80
C LEU A 169 12.48 -7.50 -12.65
N GLU A 170 13.18 -7.24 -11.55
CA GLU A 170 13.04 -7.99 -10.31
C GLU A 170 12.09 -7.30 -9.34
N LEU A 171 11.42 -8.11 -8.52
CA LEU A 171 10.46 -7.63 -7.55
C LEU A 171 11.16 -6.84 -6.45
N VAL A 172 10.86 -5.55 -6.37
CA VAL A 172 11.40 -4.67 -5.34
C VAL A 172 10.72 -4.98 -4.01
N VAL A 173 11.50 -5.43 -3.04
CA VAL A 173 11.04 -5.72 -1.68
C VAL A 173 11.44 -4.57 -0.76
N PHE A 174 10.47 -3.78 -0.31
CA PHE A 174 10.70 -2.76 0.70
C PHE A 174 10.77 -3.41 2.08
N THR A 175 12.00 -3.69 2.56
CA THR A 175 12.25 -4.25 3.90
C THR A 175 12.35 -3.19 5.00
N ALA A 176 11.99 -1.94 4.71
CA ALA A 176 12.06 -0.86 5.68
C ALA A 176 11.16 -1.20 6.89
N SER A 177 11.82 -1.48 8.03
CA SER A 177 11.19 -1.70 9.33
C SER A 177 10.09 -0.66 9.53
N LEU A 178 8.85 -1.12 9.73
CA LEU A 178 7.77 -0.27 10.19
C LEU A 178 8.28 0.42 11.46
N GLY A 179 8.43 1.74 11.39
CA GLY A 179 8.95 2.53 12.50
C GLY A 179 8.14 2.25 13.77
N SER A 180 8.80 2.32 14.93
CA SER A 180 8.18 2.04 16.23
C SER A 180 6.81 2.69 16.36
N PRO A 181 5.79 1.97 16.86
CA PRO A 181 4.46 2.52 17.02
C PRO A 181 4.53 3.81 17.86
N PRO A 182 3.77 4.85 17.50
CA PRO A 182 3.79 6.10 18.24
C PRO A 182 3.43 5.80 19.70
N SER A 183 4.35 6.15 20.60
CA SER A 183 4.17 6.01 22.04
C SER A 183 2.85 6.66 22.43
N ALA A 184 1.86 5.85 22.80
CA ALA A 184 0.60 6.32 23.32
C ALA A 184 0.93 7.06 24.62
N LYS A 185 0.88 8.40 24.60
CA LYS A 185 0.91 9.20 25.81
C LYS A 185 -0.28 8.78 26.67
N ALA A 186 0.00 7.97 27.70
CA ALA A 186 -0.96 7.62 28.70
C ALA A 186 -1.51 8.91 29.32
N LYS A 187 -2.78 9.20 29.06
CA LYS A 187 -3.54 10.22 29.79
C LYS A 187 -3.62 9.71 31.23
N THR A 188 -2.80 10.26 32.11
CA THR A 188 -2.93 10.11 33.57
C THR A 188 -4.28 10.70 33.97
N ARG A 189 -5.30 9.84 34.11
CA ARG A 189 -6.51 10.16 34.87
C ARG A 189 -6.12 10.14 36.34
N GLY A 190 -6.23 11.29 36.99
CA GLY A 190 -6.02 11.42 38.42
C GLY A 190 -6.96 10.50 39.19
N SER A 191 -6.39 9.73 40.10
CA SER A 191 -7.12 9.06 41.17
C SER A 191 -6.48 9.48 42.48
N THR A 192 -7.23 10.28 43.21
CA THR A 192 -6.95 10.70 44.58
C THR A 192 -7.38 9.57 45.51
N ALA A 193 -6.45 8.92 46.20
CA ALA A 193 -6.60 8.36 47.56
C ALA A 193 -5.45 7.40 47.89
N GLY A 194 -4.74 7.66 49.00
CA GLY A 194 -3.78 6.72 49.58
C GLY A 194 -2.59 7.41 50.24
N GLN A 195 -2.80 8.03 51.40
CA GLN A 195 -1.73 8.43 52.32
C GLN A 195 -1.14 7.19 53.00
N ALA A 196 0.19 7.05 52.99
CA ALA A 196 0.95 6.46 54.09
C ALA A 196 2.39 6.99 54.09
N LEU A 197 2.83 7.46 55.26
CA LEU A 197 4.07 8.17 55.54
C LEU A 197 5.32 7.26 55.65
N LYS A 198 6.50 7.91 55.51
CA LYS A 198 7.81 7.76 56.22
C LYS A 198 8.97 7.67 55.21
N LYS A 199 10.14 8.29 55.37
CA LYS A 199 10.75 9.34 56.21
C LYS A 199 12.14 9.63 55.56
N ASP A 200 12.67 10.84 55.76
CA ASP A 200 13.96 11.45 55.34
C ASP A 200 15.20 10.51 55.28
N THR A 201 16.24 10.75 54.46
CA THR A 201 17.23 11.86 54.62
C THR A 201 18.17 12.01 53.39
N GLN A 202 18.13 13.20 52.77
CA GLN A 202 19.24 14.14 52.50
C GLN A 202 20.46 13.72 51.64
N LYS A 203 20.73 14.46 50.54
CA LYS A 203 21.88 15.41 50.38
C LYS A 203 22.05 15.88 48.90
N LYS A 204 22.04 17.20 48.69
CA LYS A 204 22.43 17.96 47.48
C LYS A 204 23.90 18.41 47.64
N PRO A 205 24.75 18.44 46.60
CA PRO A 205 25.03 19.66 45.80
C PRO A 205 25.10 19.39 44.27
N ALA A 206 24.55 20.25 43.40
CA ALA A 206 25.20 21.40 42.75
C ALA A 206 26.43 21.03 41.88
N GLY A 207 26.33 21.26 40.58
CA GLY A 207 27.46 21.15 39.65
C GLY A 207 27.02 21.30 38.20
N LYS A 208 27.21 22.50 37.65
CA LYS A 208 26.87 22.92 36.30
C LYS A 208 28.18 23.01 35.50
N ALA A 209 28.07 22.74 34.20
CA ALA A 209 28.96 23.17 33.12
C ALA A 209 30.16 22.29 32.72
N ALA A 210 30.06 21.86 31.46
CA ALA A 210 31.05 22.03 30.38
C ALA A 210 32.35 21.22 30.43
N THR A 211 32.48 20.32 29.47
CA THR A 211 33.74 20.04 28.80
C THR A 211 33.48 20.09 27.30
N THR A 212 33.88 21.20 26.68
CA THR A 212 34.08 21.28 25.23
C THR A 212 35.59 21.32 25.02
N GLN A 213 36.09 20.31 24.33
CA GLN A 213 37.46 20.20 23.88
C GLN A 213 37.39 20.20 22.35
N ALA A 214 37.93 21.24 21.70
CA ALA A 214 38.61 21.19 20.40
C ALA A 214 38.83 22.60 19.86
N ASP A 215 40.11 22.92 19.68
CA ASP A 215 40.65 24.04 18.92
C ASP A 215 40.86 23.63 17.45
N ALA A 216 40.96 24.66 16.61
CA ALA A 216 41.55 24.72 15.26
C ALA A 216 40.71 24.32 14.03
N GLY A 217 40.34 25.33 13.24
CA GLY A 217 39.88 25.15 11.84
C GLY A 217 39.11 26.34 11.25
N LYS A 218 39.82 27.41 10.89
CA LYS A 218 39.30 28.66 10.33
C LYS A 218 38.78 28.48 8.89
N ALA A 219 37.46 28.56 8.68
CA ALA A 219 36.85 28.93 7.40
C ALA A 219 35.46 29.56 7.65
N GLN A 220 35.31 30.84 7.30
CA GLN A 220 34.07 31.62 7.45
C GLN A 220 32.97 31.07 6.55
N ASN A 221 32.08 30.25 7.12
CA ASN A 221 30.73 30.06 6.59
C ASN A 221 29.76 30.60 7.64
N LYS A 222 29.37 31.87 7.49
CA LYS A 222 28.23 32.42 8.24
C LYS A 222 27.01 31.58 7.85
N PRO A 223 26.35 30.87 8.78
CA PRO A 223 25.14 30.13 8.43
C PRO A 223 24.11 31.17 7.98
N MET A 224 23.81 31.16 6.68
CA MET A 224 22.76 31.97 6.09
C MET A 224 21.47 31.61 6.83
N THR A 225 20.88 32.59 7.51
CA THR A 225 19.73 32.32 8.37
C THR A 225 18.55 31.88 7.51
N ALA A 226 17.58 31.15 8.06
CA ALA A 226 16.39 30.75 7.32
C ALA A 226 15.66 31.95 6.68
N ALA A 227 15.78 33.14 7.27
CA ALA A 227 15.27 34.40 6.72
C ALA A 227 16.01 34.83 5.43
N ASP A 228 17.32 34.63 5.37
CA ASP A 228 18.12 34.96 4.20
C ASP A 228 17.86 33.98 3.04
N PHE A 229 17.67 32.69 3.31
CA PHE A 229 17.24 31.70 2.31
C PHE A 229 15.88 32.05 1.71
N MET A 230 14.94 32.52 2.52
CA MET A 230 13.63 32.98 2.01
C MET A 230 13.75 34.20 1.10
N ARG A 231 14.62 35.17 1.40
CA ARG A 231 14.84 36.35 0.56
C ARG A 231 15.38 35.99 -0.82
N VAL A 232 16.40 35.14 -0.89
CA VAL A 232 17.00 34.70 -2.15
C VAL A 232 15.99 33.94 -3.02
N ASN A 233 15.18 33.07 -2.42
CA ASN A 233 14.15 32.33 -3.16
C ASN A 233 12.99 33.23 -3.61
N LEU A 234 12.65 34.28 -2.86
CA LEU A 234 11.62 35.24 -3.23
C LEU A 234 12.05 36.11 -4.43
N GLU A 235 13.31 36.56 -4.46
CA GLU A 235 13.85 37.31 -5.59
C GLU A 235 13.88 36.48 -6.88
N LYS A 236 14.32 35.21 -6.80
CA LYS A 236 14.27 34.28 -7.93
C LYS A 236 12.86 34.12 -8.47
N ARG A 237 11.86 33.99 -7.58
CA ARG A 237 10.45 33.89 -7.98
C ARG A 237 9.92 35.18 -8.60
N LYS A 238 10.38 36.35 -8.15
CA LYS A 238 9.97 37.64 -8.70
C LYS A 238 10.53 37.86 -10.10
N ALA A 239 11.79 37.50 -10.35
CA ALA A 239 12.41 37.58 -11.67
C ALA A 239 11.74 36.65 -12.70
N ALA A 240 11.44 35.40 -12.30
CA ALA A 240 10.73 34.46 -13.18
C ALA A 240 9.33 34.96 -13.57
N ARG A 241 8.62 35.63 -12.66
CA ARG A 241 7.29 36.18 -12.92
C ARG A 241 7.32 37.39 -13.85
N ALA A 242 8.35 38.24 -13.75
CA ALA A 242 8.56 39.34 -14.68
C ALA A 242 8.82 38.82 -16.11
N ALA A 243 9.66 37.80 -16.26
CA ALA A 243 9.91 37.18 -17.57
C ALA A 243 8.66 36.54 -18.20
N GLN A 244 7.76 35.97 -17.38
CA GLN A 244 6.48 35.44 -17.87
C GLN A 244 5.50 36.53 -18.33
N GLN A 245 5.54 37.72 -17.74
CA GLN A 245 4.69 38.85 -18.15
C GLN A 245 5.16 39.47 -19.47
N GLU A 246 6.47 39.53 -19.70
CA GLU A 246 7.03 39.98 -20.99
C GLU A 246 6.70 38.99 -22.13
N ASN A 247 6.74 37.69 -21.86
CA ASN A 247 6.41 36.67 -22.87
C ASN A 247 4.91 36.60 -23.21
N THR A 248 4.03 36.98 -22.28
CA THR A 248 2.56 36.97 -22.49
C THR A 248 2.03 38.27 -23.10
N SER A 249 2.77 39.37 -23.02
CA SER A 249 2.42 40.64 -23.68
C SER A 249 2.92 40.73 -25.13
N SER A 250 4.00 40.01 -25.47
CA SER A 250 4.48 39.86 -26.86
C SER A 250 3.62 38.92 -27.70
N THR A 251 2.98 37.91 -27.11
CA THR A 251 2.05 37.01 -27.81
C THR A 251 0.68 37.65 -28.11
N LYS A 252 0.22 38.62 -27.31
CA LYS A 252 -1.03 39.36 -27.61
C LYS A 252 -0.88 40.41 -28.72
N LYS A 253 0.32 40.93 -28.97
CA LYS A 253 0.56 41.93 -30.03
C LYS A 253 0.72 41.31 -31.43
N ALA A 254 0.86 39.99 -31.53
CA ALA A 254 1.02 39.27 -32.80
C ALA A 254 -0.30 38.68 -33.34
N VAL A 255 -1.41 38.82 -32.61
CA VAL A 255 -2.74 38.29 -33.01
C VAL A 255 -3.69 39.38 -33.54
N ASP A 256 -3.27 40.65 -33.52
CA ASP A 256 -4.10 41.78 -33.96
C ASP A 256 -3.44 42.57 -35.10
N LYS A 257 -2.95 41.85 -36.12
CA LYS A 257 -2.50 42.45 -37.38
C LYS A 257 -2.83 41.57 -38.58
#